data_AF-A0A0D9XS97-F1
#
_entry.id   AF-A0A0D9XS97-F1
#
_cell.length_a   1.000
_cell.length_b   1.000
_cell.length_c   1.000
_cell.angle_alpha   90.00
_cell.angle_beta   90.00
_cell.angle_gamma   90.00
#
_symmetry.space_group_name_H-M   'P 1'
#
loop_
_entity.id
_entity.type
_entity.pdbx_description
1 polymer ?
#
loop_
_entity_poly.entity_id
_entity_poly.type
_entity_poly.pdbx_seq_one_letter_code
_entity_poly.pdbx_strand_id
1 'polypeptide(L)' 'MAADEKTILEGKIANGRARLEKLRRKNREIEIKIIMCDIIDGRKNLDDVPTDLMNEFYMAVEKRIQELRYMDSSSKST' A
#
# COMPACT_ATOMS: atom_id res chain seq x y z
N MET A 1 -35.85 3.12 17.79
CA MET A 1 -36.18 2.72 16.41
C MET A 1 -35.47 3.58 15.36
N ALA A 2 -35.86 4.83 15.08
CA ALA A 2 -35.21 5.62 14.01
C ALA A 2 -33.71 5.95 14.27
N ALA A 3 -33.33 6.14 15.54
CA ALA A 3 -31.93 6.36 15.91
C ALA A 3 -31.06 5.11 15.68
N ASP A 4 -31.61 3.92 15.91
CA ASP A 4 -30.90 2.64 15.78
C ASP A 4 -30.62 2.31 14.31
N GLU A 5 -31.58 2.56 13.42
CA GLU A 5 -31.41 2.41 11.98
C GLU A 5 -30.34 3.36 11.42
N LYS A 6 -30.34 4.61 11.89
CA LYS A 6 -29.31 5.59 11.53
C LYS A 6 -27.91 5.11 11.94
N THR A 7 -27.75 4.65 13.18
CA THR A 7 -26.47 4.14 13.67
C THR A 7 -25.99 2.90 12.89
N ILE A 8 -26.90 1.99 12.54
CA ILE A 8 -26.56 0.83 11.70
C ILE A 8 -26.08 1.26 10.31
N LEU A 9 -26.77 2.22 9.69
CA LEU A 9 -26.39 2.74 8.37
C LEU A 9 -25.04 3.47 8.40
N GLU A 10 -24.80 4.28 9.43
CA GLU A 10 -23.50 4.95 9.65
C GLU A 10 -22.37 3.93 9.82
N GLY A 11 -22.60 2.86 10.59
CA GLY A 11 -21.63 1.76 10.72
C GLY A 11 -21.34 1.05 9.39
N LYS A 12 -22.37 0.81 8.57
CA LYS A 12 -22.19 0.24 7.22
C LYS A 12 -21.39 1.17 6.30
N ILE A 13 -21.64 2.48 6.35
CA ILE A 13 -20.88 3.47 5.58
C ILE A 13 -19.42 3.50 6.02
N ALA A 14 -19.17 3.53 7.33
CA ALA A 14 -17.81 3.52 7.88
C ALA A 14 -17.03 2.26 7.44
N ASN A 15 -17.65 1.08 7.55
CA ASN A 15 -17.05 -0.17 7.09
C ASN A 15 -16.81 -0.17 5.56
N GLY A 16 -17.76 0.35 4.79
CA GLY A 16 -17.62 0.50 3.35
C GLY A 16 -16.44 1.39 2.97
N ARG A 17 -16.28 2.53 3.65
CA ARG A 17 -15.14 3.46 3.45
C ARG A 17 -13.81 2.79 3.79
N ALA A 18 -13.72 2.12 4.94
CA ALA A 18 -12.51 1.41 5.35
C ALA A 18 -12.10 0.31 4.35
N ARG A 19 -13.08 -0.44 3.83
CA ARG A 19 -12.84 -1.47 2.81
C ARG A 19 -12.37 -0.85 1.49
N LEU A 20 -13.00 0.25 1.06
CA LEU A 20 -12.61 0.96 -0.15
C LEU A 20 -11.17 1.49 -0.05
N GLU A 21 -10.80 2.08 1.09
CA GLU A 21 -9.45 2.56 1.33
C GLU A 21 -8.41 1.42 1.31
N LYS A 22 -8.74 0.28 1.91
CA LYS A 22 -7.88 -0.92 1.84
C LYS A 22 -7.69 -1.39 0.39
N LEU A 23 -8.75 -1.40 -0.41
CA LEU A 23 -8.67 -1.78 -1.82
C LEU A 23 -7.86 -0.78 -2.63
N ARG A 24 -8.04 0.53 -2.40
CA ARG A 24 -7.23 1.59 -3.05
C ARG A 24 -5.74 1.40 -2.76
N ARG A 25 -5.37 1.17 -1.50
CA ARG A 25 -3.98 0.89 -1.13
C ARG A 25 -3.42 -0.35 -1.84
N LYS A 26 -4.21 -1.43 -1.90
CA LYS A 26 -3.80 -2.66 -2.60
C LYS A 26 -3.64 -2.45 -4.11
N ASN A 27 -4.55 -1.71 -4.74
CA ASN A 27 -4.44 -1.38 -6.16
C ASN A 27 -3.20 -0.55 -6.45
N ARG A 28 -2.91 0.44 -5.60
CA ARG A 28 -1.72 1.28 -5.74
C ARG A 28 -0.42 0.47 -5.61
N GLU A 29 -0.36 -0.47 -4.66
CA GLU A 29 0.79 -1.37 -4.53
C GLU A 29 1.00 -2.24 -5.79
N ILE A 30 -0.09 -2.73 -6.40
CA ILE A 30 -0.03 -3.52 -7.64
C ILE A 30 0.43 -2.64 -8.82
N GLU A 31 -0.08 -1.42 -8.93
CA GLU A 31 0.31 -0.45 -9.97
C GLU A 31 1.81 -0.17 -9.93
N ILE A 32 2.36 0.09 -8.74
CA ILE A 32 3.80 0.25 -8.52
C ILE A 32 4.58 -0.98 -9.01
N LYS A 33 4.13 -2.19 -8.65
CA LYS A 33 4.81 -3.44 -9.04
C LYS A 33 4.81 -3.64 -10.56
N ILE A 34 3.69 -3.38 -11.23
CA ILE A 34 3.58 -3.50 -12.68
C ILE A 34 4.54 -2.54 -13.37
N ILE A 35 4.57 -1.27 -12.94
CA ILE A 35 5.44 -0.25 -13.52
C ILE A 35 6.91 -0.62 -13.32
N MET A 36 7.29 -1.12 -12.15
CA MET A 36 8.65 -1.59 -11.89
C MET A 36 9.03 -2.79 -12.76
N CYS A 37 8.12 -3.75 -12.95
CA CYS A 37 8.37 -4.88 -13.87
C CYS A 37 8.58 -4.38 -15.31
N ASP A 38 7.78 -3.42 -15.78
CA ASP A 38 7.97 -2.82 -17.11
C ASP A 38 9.32 -2.11 -17.25
N ILE A 39 9.81 -1.46 -16.19
CA ILE A 39 11.14 -0.81 -16.18
C ILE A 39 12.25 -1.86 -16.22
N ILE A 40 12.16 -2.90 -15.37
CA ILE A 40 13.15 -3.98 -15.32
C ILE A 40 13.24 -4.71 -16.66
N ASP A 41 12.10 -4.94 -17.31
CA ASP A 41 12.04 -5.58 -18.61
C ASP A 41 12.44 -4.65 -19.78
N GLY A 42 12.83 -3.40 -19.48
CA GLY A 42 13.24 -2.41 -20.48
C GLY A 42 12.10 -1.91 -21.37
N ARG A 43 10.83 -2.13 -20.97
CA ARG A 43 9.64 -1.65 -21.69
C ARG A 43 9.28 -0.20 -21.39
N LYS A 44 9.76 0.35 -20.27
CA LYS A 44 9.57 1.76 -19.86
C LYS A 44 10.87 2.32 -19.30
N ASN A 45 11.08 3.62 -19.47
CA ASN A 45 12.17 4.31 -18.80
C ASN A 45 11.73 4.81 -17.42
N LEU A 46 12.70 5.01 -16.53
CA LEU A 46 12.47 5.62 -15.22
C LEU A 46 11.91 7.04 -15.33
N ASP A 47 12.28 7.77 -16.39
CA ASP A 47 11.80 9.12 -16.67
C ASP A 47 10.30 9.17 -17.01
N ASP A 48 9.71 8.04 -17.43
CA ASP A 48 8.30 7.92 -17.74
C ASP A 48 7.43 7.65 -16.50
N VAL A 49 8.06 7.51 -15.32
CA VAL A 49 7.37 7.20 -14.06
C VAL A 49 6.98 8.49 -13.33
N PRO A 50 5.70 8.66 -12.96
CA PRO A 50 5.27 9.78 -12.13
C PRO A 50 6.08 9.88 -10.82
N THR A 51 6.53 11.07 -10.46
CA THR A 51 7.39 11.31 -9.28
C THR A 51 6.72 10.88 -7.98
N ASP A 52 5.40 11.05 -7.86
CA ASP A 52 4.61 10.58 -6.72
C ASP A 52 4.70 9.07 -6.56
N LEU A 53 4.64 8.32 -7.67
CA LEU A 53 4.74 6.87 -7.65
C LEU A 53 6.16 6.41 -7.26
N MET A 54 7.20 7.09 -7.74
CA MET A 54 8.58 6.80 -7.36
C MET A 54 8.83 7.02 -5.86
N ASN A 55 8.27 8.09 -5.30
CA ASN A 55 8.35 8.36 -3.86
C ASN A 55 7.64 7.28 -3.04
N GLU A 56 6.44 6.85 -3.46
CA GLU A 56 5.71 5.76 -2.81
C GLU A 56 6.49 4.44 -2.85
N PHE A 57 7.12 4.13 -3.99
CA PHE A 57 7.97 2.96 -4.11
C PHE A 57 9.17 3.03 -3.17
N TYR A 58 9.87 4.17 -3.12
CA TYR A 58 11.01 4.37 -2.24
C TYR A 58 10.63 4.12 -0.77
N MET A 59 9.52 4.71 -0.32
CA MET A 59 9.01 4.50 1.04
C MET A 59 8.65 3.03 1.31
N ALA A 60 8.05 2.33 0.34
CA ALA A 60 7.71 0.93 0.48
C ALA A 60 8.96 0.03 0.60
N VAL A 61 9.99 0.31 -0.19
CA VAL A 61 11.29 -0.38 -0.11
C VAL A 61 11.98 -0.09 1.21
N GLU A 62 12.03 1.17 1.63
CA GLU A 62 12.66 1.57 2.90
C GLU A 62 12.00 0.87 4.09
N LYS A 63 10.67 0.88 4.14
CA LYS A 63 9.91 0.18 5.18
C LYS A 63 10.24 -1.32 5.19
N ARG A 64 10.33 -1.95 4.01
CA ARG A 64 10.66 -3.37 3.92
C ARG A 64 12.09 -3.67 4.38
N ILE A 65 13.05 -2.82 4.04
CA ILE A 65 14.43 -2.93 4.53
C ILE A 65 14.47 -2.81 6.05
N GLN A 66 13.74 -1.85 6.63
CA GLN A 66 13.63 -1.69 8.08
C GLN A 66 13.05 -2.95 8.72
N GLU A 67 11.92 -3.47 8.23
CA GLU A 67 11.31 -4.71 8.72
C GLU A 67 12.30 -5.88 8.72
N LEU A 68 13.04 -6.07 7.62
CA LEU A 68 14.06 -7.13 7.53
C LEU A 68 15.19 -6.94 8.54
N ARG A 69 15.69 -5.71 8.72
CA ARG A 69 16.73 -5.40 9.72
C ARG A 69 16.26 -5.67 11.14
N TYR A 70 15.00 -5.39 11.47
CA TYR A 70 14.41 -5.70 12.77
C TYR A 70 14.29 -7.22 12.99
N MET A 71 13.94 -7.99 11.96
CA MET A 71 13.88 -9.46 12.05
C MET A 71 15.27 -10.10 12.23
N ASP A 72 16.29 -9.59 11.55
CA ASP A 72 17.67 -10.08 11.67
C ASP A 72 18.29 -9.78 13.04
N SER A 73 17.89 -8.69 13.69
CA SER A 73 18.35 -8.34 15.03
C SER A 73 17.61 -9.12 16.11
N SER A 74 16.33 -9.45 15.93
CA SER A 74 15.58 -10.33 16.84
C SER A 74 16.05 -11.79 16.80
N SER A 75 16.61 -12.24 15.68
CA SER A 75 17.05 -13.63 15.48
C SER A 75 18.46 -13.91 16.03
N LYS A 76 19.22 -12.85 16.39
CA LYS A 76 20.60 -12.94 16.94
C LYS A 76 20.66 -12.87 18.48
N SER A 77 19.51 -12.75 19.15
CA SER A 77 19.42 -12.62 20.62
C SER A 77 18.98 -13.91 21.33
N THR A 78 19.04 -15.07 20.66
CA THR A 78 18.80 -16.40 21.25
C THR A 78 19.99 -17.30 20.93
#